data_AF-A0A7S3UJ11-F1
#
_entry.id   AF-A0A7S3UJ11-F1
#
_cell.length_a   1.000
_cell.length_b   1.000
_cell.length_c   1.000
_cell.angle_alpha   90.00
_cell.angle_beta   90.00
_cell.angle_gamma   90.00
#
_symmetry.space_group_name_H-M   'P 1'
#
loop_
_entity.id
_entity.type
_entity.pdbx_description
1 polymer ?
#
loop_
_entity_poly.entity_id
_entity_poly.type
_entity_poly.pdbx_seq_one_letter_code
_entity_poly.pdbx_strand_id
1 'polypeptide(L)'
;LHGFASIWNADPELERERLEVVNFFKYYKISTQVAAHFTNAGYDTLETLATLNTEALVDIENFNNIKWLPGHKVRLQQIFSDVNTKVRIFQQNSAPVNMGYINVPPSRQGAYVMPRAIGSIPPGAANYGGYQQPSIAAPGSPTGYPGYPGFNRGR
;
A
#
# COMPACT_ATOMS: atom_id res chain seq x y z
N LEU A 1 -47.71 18.28 5.75
CA LEU A 1 -46.94 17.51 4.75
C LEU A 1 -45.45 17.62 5.05
N HIS A 2 -44.96 16.85 6.04
CA HIS A 2 -43.53 16.74 6.37
C HIS A 2 -43.26 15.29 6.78
N GLY A 3 -43.20 14.37 5.81
CA GLY A 3 -43.12 12.94 6.10
C GLY A 3 -42.55 12.05 5.00
N PHE A 4 -42.02 12.63 3.92
CA PHE A 4 -41.36 11.87 2.85
C PHE A 4 -39.95 12.36 2.51
N ALA A 5 -39.54 13.52 3.03
CA ALA A 5 -38.20 14.08 2.79
C ALA A 5 -37.10 13.42 3.65
N SER A 6 -37.47 12.77 4.76
CA SER A 6 -36.51 12.15 5.70
C SER A 6 -36.00 10.78 5.25
N ILE A 7 -36.61 10.18 4.22
CA ILE A 7 -36.23 8.87 3.66
C ILE A 7 -35.02 9.01 2.71
N TRP A 8 -34.65 10.24 2.35
CA TRP A 8 -33.60 10.55 1.38
C TRP A 8 -32.30 11.10 2.00
N ASN A 9 -32.09 10.94 3.30
CA ASN A 9 -30.73 10.91 3.80
C ASN A 9 -30.24 9.48 3.59
N ALA A 10 -29.40 9.28 2.56
CA ALA A 10 -28.56 8.09 2.50
C ALA A 10 -27.94 7.89 3.89
N ASP A 11 -28.14 6.72 4.48
CA ASP A 11 -27.65 6.45 5.83
C ASP A 11 -26.15 6.78 5.85
N PRO A 12 -25.71 7.74 6.67
CA PRO A 12 -24.30 8.15 6.70
C PRO A 12 -23.38 6.96 7.00
N GLU A 13 -23.90 5.92 7.66
CA GLU A 13 -23.16 4.67 7.87
C GLU A 13 -22.99 3.87 6.58
N LEU A 14 -24.04 3.73 5.75
CA LEU A 14 -23.95 3.04 4.47
C LEU A 14 -22.97 3.73 3.51
N GLU A 15 -22.94 5.06 3.48
CA GLU A 15 -21.97 5.78 2.66
C GLU A 15 -20.54 5.60 3.18
N ARG A 16 -20.35 5.51 4.51
CA ARG A 16 -19.06 5.18 5.12
C ARG A 16 -18.57 3.80 4.68
N GLU A 17 -19.44 2.79 4.69
CA GLU A 17 -19.12 1.43 4.26
C GLU A 17 -18.78 1.36 2.77
N ARG A 18 -19.54 2.06 1.92
CA ARG A 18 -19.24 2.17 0.48
C ARG A 18 -17.87 2.78 0.22
N LEU A 19 -17.51 3.82 0.98
CA LEU A 19 -16.19 4.43 0.91
C LEU A 19 -15.08 3.47 1.38
N GLU A 20 -15.33 2.65 2.40
CA GLU A 20 -14.39 1.61 2.82
C GLU A 20 -14.16 0.56 1.73
N VAL A 21 -15.21 0.11 1.04
CA VAL A 21 -15.08 -0.81 -0.10
C VAL A 21 -14.25 -0.17 -1.21
N VAL A 22 -14.50 1.08 -1.55
CA VAL A 22 -13.67 1.81 -2.53
C VAL A 22 -12.21 1.89 -2.09
N ASN A 23 -11.96 2.13 -0.80
CA ASN A 23 -10.61 2.19 -0.25
C ASN A 23 -9.92 0.82 -0.25
N PHE A 24 -10.65 -0.27 -0.01
CA PHE A 24 -10.16 -1.64 -0.14
C PHE A 24 -9.66 -1.92 -1.56
N PHE A 25 -10.47 -1.58 -2.57
CA PHE A 25 -10.06 -1.75 -3.96
C PHE A 25 -8.86 -0.88 -4.32
N LYS A 26 -8.82 0.37 -3.85
CA LYS A 26 -7.66 1.26 -4.04
C LYS A 26 -6.39 0.70 -3.41
N TYR A 27 -6.47 0.13 -2.20
CA TYR A 27 -5.35 -0.51 -1.51
C TYR A 27 -4.73 -1.62 -2.37
N TYR A 28 -5.56 -2.42 -3.04
CA TYR A 28 -5.12 -3.46 -3.98
C TYR A 28 -4.93 -3.00 -5.43
N LYS A 29 -4.80 -1.69 -5.67
CA LYS A 29 -4.55 -1.09 -7.00
C LYS A 29 -5.60 -1.47 -8.05
N ILE A 30 -6.86 -1.58 -7.61
CA ILE A 30 -8.04 -1.68 -8.47
C ILE A 30 -8.67 -0.29 -8.59
N SER A 31 -9.12 0.07 -9.80
CA SER A 31 -9.72 1.39 -10.03
C SER A 31 -11.10 1.51 -9.38
N THR A 32 -11.48 2.73 -9.01
CA THR A 32 -12.81 3.04 -8.45
C THR A 32 -13.94 2.61 -9.38
N GLN A 33 -13.73 2.67 -10.70
CA GLN A 33 -14.72 2.21 -11.67
C GLN A 33 -14.98 0.71 -11.54
N VAL A 34 -13.94 -0.10 -11.32
CA VAL A 34 -14.11 -1.53 -11.08
C VAL A 34 -14.80 -1.78 -9.74
N ALA A 35 -14.44 -1.03 -8.70
CA ALA A 35 -15.09 -1.10 -7.39
C ALA A 35 -16.61 -0.80 -7.46
N ALA A 36 -17.02 0.14 -8.31
CA ALA A 36 -18.43 0.49 -8.50
C ALA A 36 -19.27 -0.70 -9.00
N HIS A 37 -18.70 -1.63 -9.77
CA HIS A 37 -19.43 -2.81 -10.22
C HIS A 37 -19.84 -3.73 -9.06
N PHE A 38 -19.04 -3.78 -7.99
CA PHE A 38 -19.33 -4.55 -6.79
C PHE A 38 -20.44 -3.88 -5.98
N THR A 39 -20.35 -2.57 -5.79
CA THR A 39 -21.39 -1.83 -5.06
C THR A 39 -22.72 -1.78 -5.81
N ASN A 40 -22.70 -1.76 -7.15
CA ASN A 40 -23.92 -1.89 -7.98
C ASN A 40 -24.57 -3.28 -7.84
N ALA A 41 -23.75 -4.32 -7.62
CA ALA A 41 -24.21 -5.68 -7.42
C ALA A 41 -24.61 -6.00 -5.96
N GLY A 42 -24.61 -5.00 -5.07
CA GLY A 42 -25.00 -5.15 -3.67
C GLY A 42 -23.87 -5.58 -2.72
N TYR A 43 -22.61 -5.54 -3.17
CA TYR A 43 -21.42 -5.75 -2.33
C TYR A 43 -20.82 -4.41 -1.91
N ASP A 44 -21.57 -3.69 -1.08
CA ASP A 44 -21.29 -2.32 -0.64
C ASP A 44 -20.64 -2.23 0.75
N THR A 45 -20.42 -3.37 1.41
CA THR A 45 -19.71 -3.47 2.70
C THR A 45 -18.54 -4.44 2.63
N LEU A 46 -17.54 -4.31 3.51
CA LEU A 46 -16.42 -5.28 3.56
C LEU A 46 -16.88 -6.69 3.95
N GLU A 47 -17.95 -6.79 4.74
CA GLU A 47 -18.54 -8.05 5.18
C GLU A 47 -19.18 -8.78 4.00
N THR A 48 -20.05 -8.09 3.24
CA THR A 48 -20.66 -8.66 2.03
C THR A 48 -19.59 -9.02 0.99
N LEU A 49 -18.56 -8.18 0.85
CA LEU A 49 -17.42 -8.47 -0.03
C LEU A 49 -16.64 -9.73 0.38
N ALA A 50 -16.52 -10.02 1.68
CA ALA A 50 -15.80 -11.19 2.20
C ALA A 50 -16.54 -12.53 1.97
N THR A 51 -17.83 -12.46 1.61
CA THR A 51 -18.62 -13.65 1.23
C THR A 51 -18.38 -14.09 -0.22
N LEU A 52 -17.77 -13.24 -1.03
CA LEU A 52 -17.49 -13.53 -2.43
C LEU A 52 -16.39 -14.57 -2.62
N ASN A 53 -16.54 -15.34 -3.68
CA ASN A 53 -15.50 -16.23 -4.21
C ASN A 53 -15.12 -15.82 -5.65
N THR A 54 -14.11 -16.48 -6.20
CA THR A 54 -13.66 -16.19 -7.57
C THR A 54 -14.67 -16.54 -8.65
N GLU A 55 -15.64 -17.42 -8.36
CA GLU A 55 -16.66 -17.88 -9.31
C GLU A 55 -17.72 -16.79 -9.53
N ALA A 56 -18.14 -16.13 -8.46
CA ALA A 56 -19.10 -15.02 -8.48
C ALA A 56 -18.61 -13.78 -9.27
N LEU A 57 -17.32 -13.68 -9.57
CA LEU A 57 -16.77 -12.59 -10.38
C LEU A 57 -17.37 -12.54 -11.79
N VAL A 58 -17.71 -13.70 -12.37
CA VAL A 58 -18.32 -13.77 -13.70
C VAL A 58 -19.75 -13.23 -13.66
N ASP A 59 -20.48 -13.51 -12.57
CA ASP A 59 -21.86 -13.04 -12.40
C ASP A 59 -21.91 -11.52 -12.22
N ILE A 60 -20.95 -10.95 -11.47
CA ILE A 60 -20.83 -9.49 -11.31
C ILE A 60 -20.49 -8.81 -12.63
N GLU A 61 -19.60 -9.40 -13.43
CA GLU A 61 -19.24 -8.91 -14.76
C GLU A 61 -20.47 -8.88 -15.69
N ASN A 62 -21.25 -9.97 -15.70
CA ASN A 62 -22.47 -10.09 -16.50
C ASN A 62 -23.57 -9.14 -16.01
N PHE A 63 -23.77 -9.01 -14.70
CA PHE A 63 -24.77 -8.10 -14.11
C PHE A 63 -24.53 -6.65 -14.51
N ASN A 64 -23.27 -6.22 -14.57
CA ASN A 64 -22.91 -4.87 -14.97
C ASN A 64 -22.80 -4.67 -16.50
N ASN A 65 -23.00 -5.73 -17.30
CA ASN A 65 -22.85 -5.74 -18.77
C ASN A 65 -21.53 -5.13 -19.24
N ILE A 66 -20.44 -5.54 -18.59
CA ILE A 66 -19.08 -5.07 -18.88
C ILE A 66 -18.17 -6.26 -19.15
N LYS A 67 -17.04 -6.00 -19.80
CA LYS A 67 -15.96 -6.97 -19.91
C LYS A 67 -14.70 -6.43 -19.28
N TRP A 68 -14.25 -7.00 -18.17
CA TRP A 68 -12.99 -6.58 -17.56
C TRP A 68 -11.81 -6.93 -18.44
N LEU A 69 -10.83 -6.02 -18.49
CA LEU A 69 -9.55 -6.30 -19.13
C LEU A 69 -8.86 -7.49 -18.44
N PRO A 70 -8.08 -8.31 -19.17
CA PRO A 70 -7.45 -9.50 -18.62
C PRO A 70 -6.65 -9.24 -17.32
N GLY A 71 -5.91 -8.13 -17.26
CA GLY A 71 -5.15 -7.76 -16.07
C GLY A 71 -6.02 -7.45 -14.85
N HIS A 72 -7.19 -6.83 -15.03
CA HIS A 72 -8.15 -6.61 -13.94
C HIS A 72 -8.75 -7.94 -13.47
N LYS A 73 -9.10 -8.85 -14.40
CA LYS A 73 -9.60 -10.18 -14.04
C LYS A 73 -8.60 -10.95 -13.19
N VAL A 74 -7.33 -10.98 -13.60
CA VAL A 74 -6.27 -11.67 -12.84
C VAL A 74 -6.10 -11.08 -11.45
N ARG A 75 -6.07 -9.74 -11.31
CA ARG A 75 -5.97 -9.11 -9.98
C ARG A 75 -7.18 -9.41 -9.11
N LEU A 76 -8.40 -9.35 -9.67
CA LEU A 76 -9.61 -9.69 -8.94
C LEU A 76 -9.58 -11.16 -8.50
N GLN A 77 -9.20 -12.09 -9.37
CA GLN A 77 -9.03 -13.50 -9.01
C GLN A 77 -8.03 -13.69 -7.86
N GLN A 78 -6.89 -12.98 -7.86
CA GLN A 78 -5.89 -13.04 -6.79
C GLN A 78 -6.37 -12.45 -5.46
N ILE A 79 -7.22 -11.42 -5.52
CA ILE A 79 -7.79 -10.81 -4.31
C ILE A 79 -8.85 -11.75 -3.74
N PHE A 80 -9.75 -12.25 -4.60
CA PHE A 80 -10.90 -13.05 -4.20
C PHE A 80 -10.62 -14.54 -4.01
N SER A 81 -9.43 -15.03 -4.37
CA SER A 81 -8.98 -16.37 -3.99
C SER A 81 -8.79 -16.52 -2.47
N ASP A 82 -8.55 -15.40 -1.78
CA ASP A 82 -8.40 -15.35 -0.31
C ASP A 82 -8.92 -14.01 0.25
N VAL A 83 -10.16 -13.67 -0.10
CA VAL A 83 -10.76 -12.36 0.24
C VAL A 83 -10.76 -12.09 1.73
N ASN A 84 -11.02 -13.12 2.56
CA ASN A 84 -11.07 -12.99 4.01
C ASN A 84 -9.74 -12.51 4.59
N THR A 85 -8.62 -13.05 4.11
CA THR A 85 -7.28 -12.59 4.52
C THR A 85 -6.99 -11.19 4.00
N LYS A 86 -7.37 -10.89 2.75
CA LYS A 86 -7.18 -9.54 2.18
C LYS A 86 -7.96 -8.47 2.96
N VAL A 87 -9.21 -8.73 3.31
CA VAL A 87 -10.05 -7.83 4.10
C VAL A 87 -9.44 -7.60 5.48
N ARG A 88 -8.93 -8.64 6.15
CA ARG A 88 -8.23 -8.51 7.44
C ARG A 88 -6.95 -7.66 7.32
N ILE A 89 -6.12 -7.91 6.31
CA ILE A 89 -4.91 -7.12 6.05
C ILE A 89 -5.27 -5.65 5.79
N PHE A 90 -6.33 -5.40 5.00
CA PHE A 90 -6.82 -4.06 4.78
C PHE A 90 -7.26 -3.39 6.09
N GLN A 91 -8.11 -4.05 6.89
CA GLN A 91 -8.59 -3.49 8.17
C GLN A 91 -7.44 -3.19 9.15
N GLN A 92 -6.43 -4.05 9.24
CA GLN A 92 -5.24 -3.80 10.09
C GLN A 92 -4.44 -2.57 9.66
N ASN A 93 -4.36 -2.31 8.35
CA ASN A 93 -3.64 -1.16 7.80
C ASN A 93 -4.51 0.11 7.70
N SER A 94 -5.83 -0.04 7.73
CA SER A 94 -6.81 1.06 7.59
C SER A 94 -7.36 1.52 8.93
N ALA A 95 -7.17 0.73 9.99
CA ALA A 95 -7.45 1.17 11.34
C ALA A 95 -6.70 2.49 11.56
N PRO A 96 -7.41 3.58 11.92
CA PRO A 96 -6.71 4.77 12.38
C PRO A 96 -5.79 4.32 13.50
N VAL A 97 -4.53 4.75 13.45
CA VAL A 97 -3.61 4.65 14.58
C VAL A 97 -4.27 5.39 15.73
N ASN A 98 -5.12 4.70 16.48
CA ASN A 98 -5.58 5.16 17.76
C ASN A 98 -4.37 4.97 18.66
N MET A 99 -3.57 6.03 18.73
CA MET A 99 -2.37 6.20 19.55
C MET A 99 -2.79 6.09 21.02
N GLY A 100 -2.98 4.85 21.48
CA GLY A 100 -3.39 4.53 22.83
C GLY A 100 -2.65 3.29 23.29
N TYR A 101 -1.67 3.52 24.16
CA TYR A 101 -0.87 2.54 24.91
C TYR A 101 0.29 1.88 24.15
N ILE A 102 1.39 2.63 24.07
CA ILE A 102 2.72 2.07 24.16
C ILE A 102 2.78 1.23 25.45
N ASN A 103 2.77 -0.10 25.33
CA ASN A 103 3.09 -0.97 26.45
C ASN A 103 4.61 -1.02 26.60
N VAL A 104 5.18 0.03 27.22
CA VAL A 104 6.57 0.00 27.67
C VAL A 104 6.59 -0.84 28.95
N PRO A 105 7.29 -1.98 29.01
CA PRO A 105 7.47 -2.68 30.27
C PRO A 105 8.25 -1.78 31.25
N PRO A 106 7.91 -1.77 32.55
CA PRO A 106 8.54 -0.90 33.53
C PRO A 106 10.04 -1.23 33.65
N SER A 107 10.83 -0.17 33.55
CA SER A 107 12.28 -0.11 33.60
C SER A 107 12.85 -0.84 34.82
N ARG A 108 13.80 -1.74 34.58
CA ARG A 108 14.77 -2.13 35.62
C ARG A 108 15.71 -0.95 35.87
N GLN A 109 15.91 -0.67 37.14
CA GLN A 109 16.80 0.33 37.72
C GLN A 109 18.22 0.24 37.14
N GLY A 110 18.84 1.39 36.86
CA GLY A 110 20.28 1.47 36.63
C GLY A 110 20.80 2.73 35.94
N ALA A 111 21.42 3.60 36.73
CA ALA A 111 22.43 4.61 36.35
C ALA A 111 22.00 5.87 35.56
N TYR A 112 21.79 6.96 36.31
CA TYR A 112 21.88 8.32 35.80
C TYR A 112 23.35 8.65 35.47
N VAL A 113 23.67 8.88 34.20
CA VAL A 113 24.91 9.55 33.79
C VAL A 113 24.57 11.03 33.57
N MET A 114 25.03 11.88 34.47
CA MET A 114 24.90 13.34 34.38
C MET A 114 25.73 13.89 33.22
N PRO A 115 25.24 14.85 32.42
CA PRO A 115 26.10 15.65 31.55
C PRO A 115 26.84 16.71 32.37
N ARG A 116 28.18 16.67 32.34
CA ARG A 116 29.06 17.72 32.89
C ARG A 116 28.96 18.98 32.03
N ALA A 117 28.58 20.09 32.66
CA ALA A 117 28.81 21.43 32.12
C ALA A 117 30.30 21.79 32.24
N ILE A 118 30.96 22.01 31.11
CA ILE A 118 32.28 22.67 30.97
C ILE A 118 32.09 23.59 29.76
N GLY A 119 32.04 24.91 29.93
CA GLY A 119 33.22 25.73 30.17
C GLY A 119 33.62 26.37 28.83
N SER A 120 33.36 27.67 28.71
CA SER A 120 33.66 28.58 27.59
C SER A 120 35.09 28.48 27.03
N ILE A 121 35.24 28.41 25.70
CA ILE A 121 36.50 28.59 24.94
C ILE A 121 36.20 29.36 23.62
N PRO A 122 37.05 30.34 23.21
CA PRO A 122 36.73 31.51 22.35
C PRO A 122 36.79 31.28 20.81
N PRO A 123 36.40 32.27 19.96
CA PRO A 123 36.38 32.13 18.51
C PRO A 123 37.78 32.37 17.92
N GLY A 124 38.31 31.38 17.21
CA GLY A 124 39.57 31.56 16.48
C GLY A 124 40.35 30.26 16.29
N ALA A 125 39.87 29.40 15.39
CA ALA A 125 40.72 28.42 14.71
C ALA A 125 39.98 27.93 13.45
N ALA A 126 40.27 28.58 12.33
CA ALA A 126 40.10 27.94 11.03
C ALA A 126 41.08 26.76 10.97
N ASN A 127 40.58 25.55 10.76
CA ASN A 127 41.39 24.53 10.09
C ASN A 127 40.51 23.60 9.25
N TYR A 128 40.97 23.42 8.03
CA TYR A 128 40.49 22.55 6.98
C TYR A 128 40.61 21.06 7.37
N GLY A 129 39.72 20.23 6.81
CA GLY A 129 39.83 18.77 6.81
C GLY A 129 38.66 18.12 7.54
N GLY A 130 37.95 17.13 7.02
CA GLY A 130 38.08 16.42 5.77
C GLY A 130 36.87 15.50 5.66
N TYR A 131 36.14 15.57 4.56
CA TYR A 131 35.17 14.53 4.23
C TYR A 131 35.97 13.33 3.72
N GLN A 132 36.21 12.35 4.59
CA GLN A 132 36.62 11.02 4.16
C GLN A 132 35.46 10.38 3.41
N GLN A 133 35.63 10.22 2.09
CA GLN A 133 34.79 9.36 1.27
C GLN A 133 35.05 7.89 1.63
N PRO A 134 34.04 7.01 1.65
CA PRO A 134 34.27 5.58 1.69
C PRO A 134 34.73 5.10 0.29
N SER A 135 35.96 4.59 0.21
CA SER A 135 36.52 3.97 -0.98
C SER A 135 35.98 2.55 -1.18
N ILE A 136 35.26 2.34 -2.28
CA ILE A 136 34.93 1.01 -2.80
C ILE A 136 36.15 0.44 -3.52
N ALA A 137 36.68 -0.67 -3.01
CA ALA A 137 37.77 -1.43 -3.62
C ALA A 137 37.27 -2.18 -4.86
N ALA A 138 37.91 -1.96 -6.01
CA ALA A 138 37.72 -2.72 -7.23
C ALA A 138 38.87 -3.74 -7.39
N PRO A 139 38.61 -5.04 -7.57
CA PRO A 139 39.58 -5.96 -8.14
C PRO A 139 39.41 -6.01 -9.67
N GLY A 140 40.51 -5.75 -10.37
CA GLY A 140 40.60 -5.81 -11.82
C GLY A 140 40.45 -7.22 -12.39
N SER A 141 40.03 -7.30 -13.65
CA SER A 141 40.21 -8.47 -14.51
C SER A 141 40.48 -8.00 -15.94
N PRO A 142 41.33 -8.70 -16.71
CA PRO A 142 41.93 -8.17 -17.93
C PRO A 142 41.21 -8.63 -19.21
N THR A 143 41.42 -7.85 -20.29
CA THR A 143 41.50 -8.26 -21.71
C THR A 143 40.29 -8.93 -22.40
N GLY A 144 39.80 -8.26 -23.46
CA GLY A 144 39.47 -8.90 -24.73
C GLY A 144 37.98 -9.07 -25.04
N TYR A 145 37.39 -8.13 -25.79
CA TYR A 145 36.17 -8.36 -26.56
C TYR A 145 36.55 -8.96 -27.93
N PRO A 146 36.07 -10.16 -28.31
CA PRO A 146 36.11 -10.60 -29.70
C PRO A 146 35.02 -9.88 -30.50
N GLY A 147 35.42 -9.29 -31.62
CA GLY A 147 34.56 -8.52 -32.51
C GLY A 147 33.42 -9.33 -33.14
N TYR A 148 32.34 -8.61 -33.45
CA TYR A 148 31.27 -9.07 -34.32
C TYR A 148 31.80 -9.16 -35.76
N PRO A 149 31.76 -10.31 -36.43
CA PRO A 149 31.91 -10.36 -37.87
C PRO A 149 30.59 -9.97 -38.53
N GLY A 150 30.61 -8.84 -39.23
CA GLY A 150 29.58 -8.51 -40.21
C GLY A 150 29.53 -9.57 -41.30
N PHE A 151 28.34 -10.09 -41.57
CA PHE A 151 28.08 -10.88 -42.77
C PHE A 151 27.30 -10.03 -43.77
N ASN A 152 28.06 -9.46 -44.69
CA ASN A 152 27.59 -9.02 -45.99
C ASN A 152 27.81 -10.18 -47.00
N ARG A 153 26.71 -10.66 -47.58
CA ARG A 153 26.61 -11.53 -48.78
C ARG A 153 25.12 -11.52 -49.11
N GLY A 154 24.62 -10.85 -50.14
CA GLY A 154 25.06 -10.87 -51.53
C GLY A 154 24.12 -11.75 -52.32
N ARG A 155 23.01 -11.19 -52.83
CA ARG A 155 22.36 -11.40 -54.13
C ARG A 155 21.12 -10.53 -54.23
#